data_AF-A0A7U4SVC8-F1
#
_entry.id   AF-A0A7U4SVC8-F1
#
_cell.length_a   1.000
_cell.length_b   1.000
_cell.length_c   1.000
_cell.angle_alpha   90.00
_cell.angle_beta   90.00
_cell.angle_gamma   90.00
#
_symmetry.space_group_name_H-M   'P 1'
#
loop_
_entity.id
_entity.type
_entity.pdbx_description
1 polymer ?
#
loop_
_entity_poly.entity_id
_entity_poly.type
_entity_poly.pdbx_seq_one_letter_code
_entity_poly.pdbx_strand_id
1 'polypeptide(L)'
;MVAVFGSALAEVSVDEYAVKQVFDDKPGLGWMLYLPKILTPQQTPEARVLIPVPEKGKQTGTIIVSVTDAPFSVDNPEHVAIANRIESRLVDQDLLPAYVDI
;
A
#
# COMPACT_ATOMS: atom_id res chain seq x y z
N MET A 1 7.98 2.73 -12.79
CA MET A 1 8.44 1.55 -12.02
C MET A 1 7.54 0.34 -12.32
N VAL A 2 6.25 0.36 -11.95
CA VAL A 2 5.32 -0.78 -12.17
C VAL A 2 5.23 -1.23 -13.64
N ALA A 3 5.04 -0.29 -14.57
CA ALA A 3 4.97 -0.60 -16.01
C ALA A 3 6.30 -1.08 -16.63
N VAL A 4 7.42 -0.98 -15.91
CA VAL A 4 8.76 -1.32 -16.41
C VAL A 4 9.21 -2.70 -15.91
N PHE A 5 8.82 -3.10 -14.70
CA PHE A 5 9.30 -4.32 -14.05
C PHE A 5 8.24 -5.42 -13.92
N GLY A 6 7.01 -5.22 -14.39
CA GLY A 6 5.92 -6.21 -14.25
C GLY A 6 5.65 -6.58 -12.78
N SER A 7 5.93 -5.65 -11.86
CA SER A 7 6.22 -5.93 -10.45
C SER A 7 5.07 -6.62 -9.72
N ALA A 8 5.38 -7.65 -8.95
CA ALA A 8 4.44 -8.29 -8.02
C ALA A 8 4.16 -7.46 -6.76
N LEU A 9 4.99 -6.46 -6.45
CA LEU A 9 4.88 -5.58 -5.29
C LEU A 9 5.69 -4.29 -5.54
N ALA A 10 5.24 -3.15 -5.04
CA ALA A 10 6.10 -1.97 -4.89
C ALA A 10 5.71 -1.16 -3.64
N GLU A 11 6.70 -0.83 -2.82
CA GLU A 11 6.56 -0.03 -1.61
C GLU A 11 7.21 1.33 -1.81
N VAL A 12 6.53 2.40 -1.40
CA VAL A 12 7.07 3.76 -1.40
C VAL A 12 6.83 4.35 -0.03
N SER A 13 7.92 4.59 0.69
CA SER A 13 7.93 5.19 2.01
C SER A 13 9.28 5.89 2.25
N VAL A 14 9.43 6.49 3.43
CA VAL A 14 10.76 6.85 3.96
C VAL A 14 11.28 5.65 4.77
N ASP A 15 12.59 5.42 4.77
CA ASP A 15 13.22 4.22 5.35
C ASP A 15 12.82 4.01 6.82
N GLU A 16 12.63 5.09 7.57
CA GLU A 16 12.23 5.08 8.97
C GLU A 16 10.83 4.50 9.21
N TYR A 17 10.00 4.35 8.18
CA TYR A 17 8.68 3.75 8.30
C TYR A 17 8.75 2.24 8.58
N ALA A 18 9.82 1.55 8.19
CA ALA A 18 9.97 0.11 8.39
C ALA A 18 9.88 -0.29 9.87
N VAL A 19 10.24 0.59 10.81
CA VAL A 19 10.12 0.35 12.26
C VAL A 19 8.78 0.81 12.86
N LYS A 20 7.85 1.27 12.02
CA LYS A 20 6.53 1.82 12.40
C LYS A 20 5.36 1.03 11.83
N GLN A 21 5.59 0.21 10.81
CA GLN A 21 4.59 -0.67 10.21
C GLN A 21 4.03 -1.68 11.23
N VAL A 22 2.85 -2.23 10.94
CA VAL A 22 2.14 -3.13 11.87
C VAL A 22 2.71 -4.56 11.83
N PHE A 23 3.21 -4.99 10.67
CA PHE A 23 3.60 -6.37 10.41
C PHE A 23 5.00 -6.43 9.82
N ASP A 24 5.96 -6.99 10.56
CA ASP A 24 7.35 -7.11 10.09
C ASP A 24 7.54 -8.15 8.98
N ASP A 25 6.60 -9.08 8.85
CA ASP A 25 6.63 -10.17 7.87
C ASP A 25 5.89 -9.84 6.56
N LYS A 26 5.33 -8.63 6.43
CA LYS A 26 4.49 -8.19 5.29
C LYS A 26 4.94 -6.82 4.76
N PRO A 27 4.59 -6.49 3.50
CA PRO A 27 4.85 -5.18 2.92
C PRO A 27 4.27 -4.04 3.75
N GLY A 28 5.09 -3.03 4.03
CA GLY A 28 4.67 -1.81 4.69
C GLY A 28 3.96 -0.90 3.70
N LEU A 29 2.84 -0.30 4.10
CA LEU A 29 2.13 0.60 3.20
C LEU A 29 2.89 1.93 3.05
N GLY A 30 3.28 2.53 4.18
CA GLY A 30 3.95 3.82 4.21
C GLY A 30 3.17 4.90 3.46
N TRP A 31 3.78 5.49 2.43
CA TRP A 31 3.10 6.46 1.58
C TRP A 31 2.23 5.76 0.53
N MET A 32 2.83 4.87 -0.25
CA MET A 32 2.14 4.18 -1.33
C MET A 32 2.54 2.71 -1.41
N LEU A 33 1.56 1.85 -1.67
CA LEU A 33 1.75 0.43 -1.89
C LEU A 33 1.06 0.00 -3.18
N TYR A 34 1.80 -0.62 -4.08
CA TYR A 34 1.22 -1.32 -5.23
C TYR A 34 0.96 -2.79 -4.88
N LEU A 35 -0.25 -3.26 -5.15
CA LEU A 35 -0.59 -4.68 -5.15
C LEU A 35 -1.13 -5.11 -6.53
N PRO A 36 -0.79 -6.31 -7.03
CA PRO A 36 -1.31 -6.89 -8.26
C PRO A 36 -2.72 -7.48 -8.03
N LYS A 37 -3.56 -6.71 -7.34
CA LYS A 37 -4.94 -7.03 -6.97
C LYS A 37 -5.82 -5.83 -7.29
N ILE A 38 -7.03 -6.08 -7.77
CA ILE A 38 -8.03 -5.03 -7.99
C ILE A 38 -8.71 -4.76 -6.64
N LEU A 39 -8.43 -3.60 -6.07
CA LEU A 39 -9.02 -3.14 -4.81
C LEU A 39 -10.12 -2.12 -5.05
N THR A 40 -11.19 -2.21 -4.25
CA THR A 40 -12.30 -1.25 -4.26
C THR A 40 -12.28 -0.34 -3.03
N PRO A 41 -12.90 0.85 -3.10
CA PRO A 41 -13.03 1.73 -1.93
C PRO A 41 -13.73 1.09 -0.73
N GLN A 42 -14.58 0.09 -0.96
CA GLN A 42 -15.25 -0.64 0.12
C GLN A 42 -14.30 -1.57 0.89
N GLN A 43 -13.27 -2.10 0.23
CA GLN A 43 -12.27 -2.97 0.85
C GLN A 43 -11.24 -2.16 1.65
N THR A 44 -10.95 -0.93 1.25
CA THR A 44 -10.00 -0.04 1.94
C THR A 44 -10.57 1.37 2.06
N PRO A 45 -11.60 1.60 2.88
CA PRO A 45 -12.22 2.92 3.04
C PRO A 45 -11.27 3.94 3.68
N GLU A 46 -10.23 3.48 4.38
CA GLU A 46 -9.20 4.32 5.00
C GLU A 46 -8.18 4.85 3.98
N ALA A 47 -8.08 4.22 2.80
CA ALA A 47 -7.18 4.67 1.74
C ALA A 47 -7.64 6.03 1.22
N ARG A 48 -6.71 6.99 1.15
CA ARG A 48 -7.02 8.33 0.68
C ARG A 48 -7.35 8.35 -0.80
N VAL A 49 -6.62 7.53 -1.58
CA VAL A 49 -6.82 7.30 -3.00
C VAL A 49 -6.47 5.84 -3.34
N LEU A 50 -7.26 5.25 -4.25
CA LEU A 50 -6.93 4.00 -4.95
C LEU A 50 -6.72 4.32 -6.42
N ILE A 51 -5.51 4.10 -6.93
CA ILE A 51 -5.16 4.37 -8.32
C ILE A 51 -5.11 3.03 -9.08
N PRO A 52 -6.03 2.79 -10.04
CA PRO A 52 -5.97 1.59 -10.85
C PRO A 52 -4.74 1.61 -11.75
N VAL A 53 -4.02 0.49 -11.84
CA VAL A 53 -2.86 0.35 -12.74
C VAL A 53 -3.27 -0.50 -13.95
N PRO A 54 -3.36 0.10 -15.16
CA PRO A 54 -3.64 -0.65 -16.37
C PRO A 54 -2.35 -1.23 -16.98
N GLU A 55 -2.45 -2.47 -17.48
CA GLU A 55 -1.46 -3.10 -18.33
C GLU A 55 -2.17 -3.76 -19.52
N LYS A 56 -1.70 -3.50 -20.74
CA LYS A 56 -2.29 -4.02 -22.00
C LYS A 56 -3.82 -3.82 -22.09
N GLY A 57 -4.32 -2.69 -21.58
CA GLY A 57 -5.74 -2.33 -21.64
C GLY A 57 -6.63 -2.99 -20.59
N LYS A 58 -6.06 -3.71 -19.61
CA LYS A 58 -6.79 -4.26 -18.45
C LYS A 58 -6.14 -3.80 -17.16
N GLN A 59 -6.95 -3.55 -16.12
CA GLN A 59 -6.38 -3.28 -14.79
C GLN A 59 -5.71 -4.54 -14.26
N THR A 60 -4.44 -4.44 -13.86
CA THR A 60 -3.66 -5.54 -13.29
C THR A 60 -3.36 -5.36 -11.81
N GLY A 61 -3.55 -4.15 -11.27
CA GLY A 61 -3.39 -3.91 -9.85
C GLY A 61 -3.93 -2.56 -9.42
N THR A 62 -3.61 -2.20 -8.18
CA THR A 62 -4.00 -0.95 -7.55
C THR A 62 -2.83 -0.39 -6.75
N ILE A 63 -2.55 0.90 -6.91
CA ILE A 63 -1.72 1.65 -5.98
C ILE A 63 -2.64 2.22 -4.90
N ILE A 64 -2.34 1.91 -3.65
CA ILE A 64 -3.01 2.40 -2.47
C ILE A 64 -2.19 3.59 -1.95
N VAL A 65 -2.82 4.72 -1.66
CA VAL A 65 -2.16 5.93 -1.17
C VAL A 65 -2.72 6.31 0.20
N SER A 66 -1.86 6.45 1.21
CA SER A 66 -2.26 6.84 2.57
C SER A 66 -2.48 8.36 2.72
N VAL A 67 -1.62 9.17 2.11
CA VAL A 67 -1.59 10.64 2.27
C VAL A 67 -1.51 11.32 0.90
N THR A 68 -2.33 12.35 0.68
CA THR A 68 -2.35 13.10 -0.60
C THR A 68 -2.25 14.62 -0.45
N ASP A 69 -2.45 15.12 0.75
CA ASP A 69 -2.46 16.55 1.09
C ASP A 69 -1.09 17.08 1.52
N ALA A 70 -0.14 16.18 1.82
CA ALA A 70 1.25 16.50 2.12
C ALA A 70 2.18 15.33 1.76
N PRO A 71 3.50 15.53 1.72
CA PRO A 71 4.46 14.43 1.74
C PRO A 71 4.25 13.55 2.98
N PHE A 72 4.37 12.23 2.80
CA PHE A 72 4.34 11.31 3.93
C PHE A 72 5.49 11.60 4.90
N SER A 73 5.23 11.45 6.20
CA SER A 73 6.20 11.74 7.26
C SER A 73 5.96 10.79 8.43
N VAL A 74 7.02 10.12 8.87
CA VAL A 74 7.00 9.24 10.05
C VAL A 74 6.85 10.02 11.36
N ASP A 75 7.22 11.30 11.35
CA ASP A 75 7.10 12.18 12.50
C ASP A 75 5.67 12.71 12.67
N ASN A 76 4.84 12.61 11.63
CA ASN A 76 3.42 12.89 11.74
C ASN A 76 2.67 11.61 12.18
N PRO A 77 2.18 11.54 13.43
CA PRO A 77 1.49 10.34 13.93
C PRO A 77 0.21 10.03 13.16
N GLU A 78 -0.44 11.02 12.54
CA GLU A 78 -1.63 10.77 11.72
C GLU A 78 -1.30 10.04 10.42
N HIS A 79 -0.17 10.37 9.78
CA HIS A 79 0.28 9.70 8.57
C HIS A 79 0.58 8.22 8.84
N VAL A 80 1.32 7.95 9.93
CA VAL A 80 1.61 6.57 10.38
C VAL A 80 0.33 5.84 10.75
N ALA A 81 -0.58 6.48 11.51
CA ALA A 81 -1.82 5.84 11.93
C ALA A 81 -2.74 5.46 10.76
N ILE A 82 -2.83 6.30 9.72
CA ILE A 82 -3.62 5.99 8.51
C ILE A 82 -2.98 4.80 7.78
N ALA A 83 -1.67 4.82 7.57
CA ALA A 83 -0.96 3.74 6.89
C ALA A 83 -1.15 2.40 7.62
N ASN A 84 -0.95 2.38 8.94
CA ASN A 84 -1.15 1.21 9.79
C ASN A 84 -2.60 0.69 9.76
N ARG A 85 -3.60 1.57 9.74
CA ARG A 85 -5.01 1.17 9.62
C ARG A 85 -5.30 0.48 8.30
N ILE A 86 -4.71 0.97 7.21
CA ILE A 86 -4.85 0.34 5.89
C ILE A 86 -4.16 -1.03 5.89
N GLU A 87 -2.97 -1.15 6.48
CA GLU A 87 -2.27 -2.44 6.63
C GLU A 87 -3.13 -3.47 7.37
N SER A 88 -3.64 -3.12 8.54
CA SER A 88 -4.56 -3.98 9.31
C SER A 88 -5.80 -4.36 8.48
N ARG A 89 -6.42 -3.40 7.79
CA ARG A 89 -7.58 -3.63 6.93
C ARG A 89 -7.30 -4.63 5.81
N LEU A 90 -6.13 -4.54 5.18
CA LEU A 90 -5.73 -5.44 4.10
C LEU A 90 -5.43 -6.84 4.64
N VAL A 91 -4.79 -6.96 5.80
CA VAL A 91 -4.51 -8.25 6.46
C VAL A 91 -5.80 -8.94 6.91
N ASP A 92 -6.74 -8.20 7.52
CA ASP A 92 -8.05 -8.73 7.96
C ASP A 92 -8.87 -9.36 6.83
N GLN A 93 -8.55 -9.02 5.57
CA GLN A 93 -9.22 -9.51 4.37
C GLN A 93 -8.34 -10.45 3.52
N ASP A 94 -7.19 -10.89 4.03
CA ASP A 94 -6.20 -11.70 3.30
C ASP A 94 -5.71 -11.05 1.98
N LEU A 95 -5.70 -9.71 1.94
CA LEU A 95 -5.31 -8.94 0.76
C LEU A 95 -3.81 -8.62 0.73
N LEU A 96 -3.14 -8.58 1.90
CA LEU A 96 -1.71 -8.30 2.03
C LEU A 96 -0.90 -9.61 2.19
N PRO A 97 -0.09 -10.02 1.20
CA PRO A 97 0.73 -11.24 1.30
C PRO A 97 1.89 -11.06 2.29
N ALA A 98 2.41 -12.17 2.83
CA ALA A 98 3.71 -12.16 3.51
C ALA A 98 4.85 -12.14 2.50
N TYR A 99 6.01 -11.59 2.87
CA TYR A 99 7.17 -11.52 1.97
C TYR A 99 7.62 -12.89 1.45
N VAL A 100 7.41 -13.95 2.24
CA VAL A 100 7.77 -15.33 1.88
C VAL A 100 6.91 -15.91 0.76
N ASP A 101 5.76 -15.30 0.48
CA ASP A 101 4.76 -15.76 -0.49
C ASP A 101 4.80 -14.99 -1.82
N ILE A 102 5.78 -14.08 -2.00
CA ILE A 102 5.91 -13.16 -3.16
C ILE A 102 6.99 -13.64 -4.14
#